data_AF-A0A7C0W375-F1
#
_entry.id   AF-A0A7C0W375-F1
#
_cell.length_a   1.000
_cell.length_b   1.000
_cell.length_c   1.000
_cell.angle_alpha   90.00
_cell.angle_beta   90.00
_cell.angle_gamma   90.00
#
_symmetry.space_group_name_H-M   'P 1'
#
loop_
_entity.id
_entity.type
_entity.pdbx_description
1 polymer ?
#
loop_
_entity_poly.entity_id
_entity_poly.type
_entity_poly.pdbx_seq_one_letter_code
_entity_poly.pdbx_strand_id
1 'polypeptide(L)' 'VSKKYEIHNIVDRVGGGDTFAAGLIYGFNNLNSDKETLEFAVAASCLAHSIPGDLPLLSVEEVKSLVGGKGSGRVQR' A
#
# COMPACT_ATOMS: atom_id res chain seq x y z
N VAL A 1 2.98 -5.02 -14.65
CA VAL A 1 1.60 -4.61 -14.26
C VAL A 1 1.28 -5.26 -12.93
N SER A 2 0.76 -4.49 -11.96
CA SER A 2 0.43 -4.98 -10.61
C SER A 2 -0.99 -5.52 -10.48
N LYS A 3 -1.30 -6.12 -9.32
CA LYS A 3 -2.67 -6.38 -8.89
C LYS A 3 -3.48 -5.08 -8.80
N LYS A 4 -4.77 -5.19 -9.11
CA LYS A 4 -5.77 -4.12 -8.93
C LYS A 4 -6.51 -4.34 -7.62
N TYR A 5 -6.73 -3.26 -6.88
CA TYR A 5 -7.52 -3.25 -5.65
C TYR A 5 -8.76 -2.39 -5.87
N GLU A 6 -9.93 -2.97 -5.66
CA GLU A 6 -11.17 -2.21 -5.61
C GLU A 6 -11.34 -1.63 -4.21
N ILE A 7 -11.49 -0.31 -4.12
CA ILE A 7 -11.67 0.42 -2.86
C ILE A 7 -13.06 1.04 -2.89
N HIS A 8 -13.99 0.46 -2.12
CA HIS A 8 -15.37 0.95 -2.07
C HIS A 8 -15.54 2.15 -1.13
N ASN A 9 -14.70 2.26 -0.10
CA ASN A 9 -14.81 3.28 0.94
C ASN A 9 -13.47 3.99 1.13
N ILE A 10 -13.25 5.05 0.33
CA ILE A 10 -12.11 5.96 0.49
C ILE A 10 -12.41 6.87 1.69
N VAL A 11 -11.55 6.81 2.70
CA VAL A 11 -11.58 7.70 3.87
C VAL A 11 -10.92 9.03 3.51
N ASP A 12 -9.74 8.97 2.90
CA ASP A 12 -8.98 10.13 2.42
C ASP A 12 -8.16 9.72 1.20
N ARG A 13 -7.87 10.68 0.30
CA ARG A 13 -7.03 10.46 -0.88
C ARG A 13 -5.68 11.16 -0.82
N VAL A 14 -5.50 12.10 0.11
CA VAL A 14 -4.24 12.84 0.23
C VAL A 14 -3.13 11.90 0.70
N GLY A 15 -1.89 12.12 0.24
CA GLY A 15 -0.74 11.27 0.59
C GLY A 15 -0.67 9.91 -0.12
N GLY A 16 -1.68 9.52 -0.91
CA GLY A 16 -1.67 8.22 -1.61
C GLY A 16 -0.51 8.08 -2.61
N GLY A 17 -0.21 9.13 -3.37
CA GLY A 17 0.91 9.16 -4.31
C GLY A 17 2.28 9.13 -3.61
N ASP A 18 2.43 9.87 -2.51
CA ASP A 18 3.64 9.87 -1.70
C ASP A 18 3.87 8.50 -1.05
N THR A 19 2.79 7.87 -0.60
CA THR A 19 2.83 6.50 -0.06
C THR A 19 3.22 5.49 -1.13
N PHE A 20 2.73 5.64 -2.36
CA PHE A 20 3.17 4.80 -3.49
C PHE A 20 4.68 4.97 -3.74
N ALA A 21 5.18 6.21 -3.80
CA ALA A 21 6.60 6.49 -3.99
C ALA A 21 7.46 5.95 -2.85
N ALA A 22 7.04 6.15 -1.59
CA ALA A 22 7.69 5.57 -0.42
C ALA A 22 7.70 4.04 -0.46
N GLY A 23 6.61 3.42 -0.92
CA GLY A 23 6.51 1.98 -1.14
C GLY A 23 7.48 1.47 -2.21
N LEU A 24 7.70 2.22 -3.30
CA LEU A 24 8.71 1.90 -4.31
C LEU A 24 10.12 1.99 -3.74
N ILE A 25 10.43 3.08 -3.03
CA ILE A 25 11.74 3.26 -2.37
C ILE A 25 12.00 2.10 -1.40
N TYR A 26 11.02 1.76 -0.56
CA TYR A 26 11.14 0.61 0.34
C TYR A 26 11.37 -0.68 -0.44
N GLY A 27 10.55 -0.94 -1.47
CA GLY A 27 10.62 -2.17 -2.26
C GLY A 27 11.98 -2.35 -2.94
N PHE A 28 12.52 -1.33 -3.59
CA PHE A 28 13.84 -1.41 -4.24
C PHE A 28 14.99 -1.69 -3.28
N ASN A 29 14.86 -1.29 -2.01
CA ASN A 29 15.89 -1.53 -1.00
C ASN A 29 15.73 -2.87 -0.25
N ASN A 30 14.54 -3.49 -0.27
CA ASN A 30 14.21 -4.60 0.63
C ASN A 30 13.60 -5.84 -0.04
N LEU A 31 13.19 -5.76 -1.31
CA LEU A 31 12.51 -6.84 -2.03
C LEU A 31 13.36 -7.32 -3.21
N ASN A 32 13.07 -8.52 -3.69
CA ASN A 32 13.98 -9.24 -4.59
C ASN A 32 13.72 -8.97 -6.08
N SER A 33 12.61 -8.30 -6.42
CA SER A 33 12.25 -8.03 -7.81
C SER A 33 11.42 -6.77 -7.99
N ASP A 34 11.50 -6.18 -9.19
CA ASP A 34 10.66 -5.05 -9.60
C ASP A 34 9.17 -5.35 -9.47
N LYS A 35 8.78 -6.61 -9.69
CA LYS A 35 7.39 -7.05 -9.53
C LYS A 35 6.96 -6.99 -8.07
N GLU A 36 7.75 -7.56 -7.15
CA GLU A 36 7.46 -7.50 -5.72
C GLU A 36 7.42 -6.05 -5.21
N THR A 37 8.36 -5.22 -5.66
CA THR A 37 8.40 -3.78 -5.38
C THR A 37 7.11 -3.09 -5.84
N LEU A 38 6.67 -3.35 -7.07
CA LEU A 38 5.45 -2.75 -7.59
C LEU A 38 4.20 -3.23 -6.83
N GLU A 39 4.09 -4.53 -6.52
CA GLU A 39 2.96 -5.05 -5.74
C GLU A 39 2.90 -4.43 -4.34
N PHE A 40 4.06 -4.29 -3.68
CA PHE A 40 4.15 -3.65 -2.37
C PHE A 40 3.73 -2.18 -2.42
N ALA A 41 4.25 -1.41 -3.38
CA ALA A 41 3.94 0.02 -3.51
C ALA A 41 2.44 0.27 -3.77
N VAL A 42 1.82 -0.53 -4.65
CA VAL A 42 0.38 -0.41 -4.93
C VAL A 42 -0.46 -0.81 -3.72
N ALA A 43 -0.07 -1.85 -2.98
CA ALA A 43 -0.74 -2.24 -1.75
C ALA A 43 -0.64 -1.15 -0.67
N ALA A 44 0.53 -0.53 -0.49
CA ALA A 44 0.72 0.57 0.45
C ALA A 44 -0.16 1.78 0.11
N SER A 45 -0.18 2.17 -1.17
CA SER A 45 -1.06 3.24 -1.67
C SER A 45 -2.54 2.91 -1.48
N CYS A 46 -2.94 1.66 -1.65
CA CYS A 46 -4.31 1.21 -1.40
C CYS A 46 -4.69 1.39 0.08
N LEU A 47 -3.81 0.98 1.00
CA LEU A 47 -4.05 1.12 2.44
C LEU A 47 -4.11 2.58 2.90
N ALA A 48 -3.31 3.48 2.28
CA ALA A 48 -3.34 4.91 2.57
C ALA A 48 -4.75 5.48 2.44
N HIS A 49 -5.54 5.01 1.46
CA HIS A 49 -6.91 5.46 1.27
C HIS A 49 -7.89 5.13 2.40
N SER A 50 -7.45 4.32 3.38
CA SER A 50 -8.24 3.96 4.56
C SER A 50 -7.83 4.71 5.83
N ILE A 51 -6.82 5.59 5.78
CA ILE A 51 -6.31 6.38 6.90
C ILE A 51 -6.52 7.88 6.61
N PRO A 52 -7.01 8.68 7.58
CA PRO A 52 -7.14 10.13 7.39
C PRO A 52 -5.78 10.86 7.41
N GLY A 53 -5.63 11.86 6.54
CA GLY A 53 -4.48 12.76 6.48
C GLY A 53 -3.32 12.27 5.60
N ASP A 54 -2.34 13.17 5.44
CA ASP A 54 -1.28 13.08 4.42
C ASP A 54 -0.15 12.07 4.76
N LEU A 55 -0.03 11.69 6.04
CA LEU A 55 1.01 10.80 6.56
C LEU A 55 0.38 9.52 7.11
N PRO A 56 -0.04 8.57 6.24
CA PRO A 56 -0.63 7.33 6.68
C PRO A 56 0.41 6.49 7.43
N LEU A 57 0.15 6.21 8.71
CA LEU A 57 0.99 5.33 9.52
C LEU A 57 0.68 3.86 9.18
N LEU A 58 1.53 3.28 8.34
CA LEU A 58 1.46 1.90 7.87
C LEU A 58 2.71 1.13 8.32
N SER A 59 2.51 -0.12 8.75
CA SER A 59 3.59 -1.08 8.98
C SER A 59 3.89 -1.90 7.72
N VAL A 60 5.11 -2.45 7.65
CA VAL A 60 5.51 -3.35 6.56
C VAL A 60 4.64 -4.60 6.53
N GLU A 61 4.26 -5.10 7.70
CA GLU A 61 3.44 -6.30 7.89
C GLU A 61 2.03 -6.11 7.34
N GLU A 62 1.40 -4.96 7.58
CA GLU A 62 0.07 -4.63 7.04
C GLU A 62 0.09 -4.62 5.49
N VAL A 63 1.12 -4.00 4.90
CA VAL A 63 1.28 -3.97 3.44
C VAL A 63 1.50 -5.38 2.88
N LYS A 64 2.41 -6.17 3.49
CA LYS A 64 2.67 -7.55 3.07
C LYS A 64 1.44 -8.45 3.22
N SER A 65 0.62 -8.23 4.24
CA SER A 65 -0.64 -8.95 4.42
C SER A 65 -1.59 -8.70 3.25
N LEU A 66 -1.75 -7.44 2.84
CA LEU A 66 -2.59 -7.08 1.70
C LEU A 66 -2.07 -7.67 0.38
N VAL A 67 -0.74 -7.59 0.14
CA VAL A 67 -0.09 -8.22 -1.02
C VAL A 67 -0.37 -9.72 -1.06
N GLY A 68 -0.27 -10.40 0.09
CA GLY A 68 -0.56 -11.83 0.24
C GLY A 68 -2.03 -12.22 0.07
N GLY A 69 -2.92 -11.26 -0.23
CA GLY A 69 -4.34 -11.50 -0.46
C GLY A 69 -5.19 -11.57 0.81
N LYS A 70 -4.60 -11.26 1.97
CA LYS A 70 -5.32 -11.16 3.24
C LYS A 70 -5.70 -9.70 3.48
N GLY A 71 -6.87 -9.28 3.00
CA GLY A 71 -7.41 -7.97 3.37
C GLY A 71 -8.49 -7.41 2.42
N SER A 72 -9.32 -6.53 2.96
CA SER A 72 -10.40 -5.83 2.24
C SER A 72 -9.93 -4.50 1.61
N GLY A 73 -8.62 -4.32 1.36
CA GLY A 73 -8.05 -3.03 0.98
C GLY A 73 -8.10 -1.97 2.09
N ARG A 74 -8.16 -2.40 3.36
CA ARG A 74 -8.21 -1.53 4.53
C ARG A 74 -7.23 -2.02 5.57
N VAL A 75 -6.69 -1.10 6.35
CA VAL A 75 -5.86 -1.43 7.51
C VAL A 75 -6.71 -2.15 8.56
N GLN A 76 -6.19 -3.27 9.09
CA GLN A 76 -6.81 -4.05 10.16
C GLN A 76 -5.89 -3.95 11.39
N ARG A 77 -6.41 -3.40 12.48
CA ARG A 77 -5.72 -3.25 13.77
C ARG A 77 -6.41 -4.06 14.85
#